data_AF-A0A9P0T0V6-F1
#
_entry.id   AF-A0A9P0T0V6-F1
#
_cell.length_a   1.000
_cell.length_b   1.000
_cell.length_c   1.000
_cell.angle_alpha   90.00
_cell.angle_beta   90.00
_cell.angle_gamma   90.00
#
_symmetry.space_group_name_H-M   'P 1'
#
loop_
_entity.id
_entity.type
_entity.pdbx_description
1 polymer ?
#
loop_
_entity_poly.entity_id
_entity_poly.type
_entity_poly.pdbx_seq_one_letter_code
_entity_poly.pdbx_strand_id
1 'polypeptide(L)'
;MGWCGACAEKKVLLYVYSGIMVVLAALQVYAVVKLRSADVISEDKIINSLEKTFNDTSQRETFHVLESTFKCCGPTGPDSYNGVYDQLPPSCCVNATIMPDLDNSVVVDQIGSKALSCSADDAHLGCSTVMMEFLKMVVHYLGLGFIVVIAVELLAIVLALSLSCCIAPKTG
;
A
#
# COMPACT_ATOMS: atom_id res chain seq x y z
N MET A 1 -25.55 10.85 5.64
CA MET A 1 -27.00 11.14 5.49
C MET A 1 -27.86 10.07 6.18
N GLY A 2 -27.56 9.71 7.44
CA GLY A 2 -28.31 8.68 8.18
C GLY A 2 -29.41 9.25 9.08
N TRP A 3 -29.32 10.51 9.48
CA TRP A 3 -30.18 11.10 10.52
C TRP A 3 -31.47 11.75 9.98
N CYS A 4 -31.48 12.29 8.76
CA CYS A 4 -32.71 12.85 8.14
C CYS A 4 -33.39 11.93 7.11
N GLY A 5 -32.74 10.83 6.70
CA GLY A 5 -33.30 9.89 5.71
C GLY A 5 -34.35 8.95 6.29
N ALA A 6 -34.24 8.58 7.56
CA ALA A 6 -35.18 7.70 8.24
C ALA A 6 -36.55 8.37 8.54
N CYS A 7 -36.60 9.71 8.57
CA CYS A 7 -37.83 10.46 8.88
C CYS A 7 -38.61 10.91 7.64
N ALA A 8 -38.08 10.75 6.42
CA ALA A 8 -38.82 11.02 5.20
C ALA A 8 -39.34 9.70 4.61
N GLU A 9 -40.59 9.33 4.93
CA GLU A 9 -41.34 8.16 4.42
C GLU A 9 -41.57 8.23 2.90
N LYS A 10 -40.52 8.29 2.10
CA LYS A 10 -40.58 8.22 0.64
C LYS A 10 -39.96 6.90 0.22
N LYS A 11 -40.82 5.96 -0.16
CA LYS A 11 -40.43 4.64 -0.72
C LYS A 11 -39.39 4.74 -1.84
N VAL A 12 -39.44 5.82 -2.61
CA VAL A 12 -38.45 6.14 -3.66
C VAL A 12 -37.03 6.28 -3.11
N LEU A 13 -36.85 6.88 -1.93
CA LEU A 13 -35.52 7.07 -1.34
C LEU A 13 -34.89 5.73 -0.92
N LEU A 14 -35.68 4.83 -0.33
CA LEU A 14 -35.25 3.47 0.03
C LEU A 14 -34.90 2.64 -1.22
N TYR A 15 -35.67 2.79 -2.31
CA TYR A 15 -35.40 2.11 -3.57
C TYR A 15 -34.10 2.59 -4.22
N VAL A 16 -33.86 3.91 -4.25
CA VAL A 16 -32.61 4.49 -4.77
C VAL A 16 -31.42 4.07 -3.90
N TYR A 17 -31.58 4.06 -2.58
CA TYR A 17 -30.54 3.59 -1.66
C TYR A 17 -30.18 2.11 -1.90
N SER A 18 -31.18 1.24 -1.99
CA SER A 18 -30.97 -0.17 -2.31
C SER A 18 -30.29 -0.34 -3.67
N GLY A 19 -30.66 0.46 -4.67
CA GLY A 19 -30.02 0.43 -5.99
C GLY A 19 -28.54 0.81 -5.95
N ILE A 20 -28.19 1.88 -5.24
CA ILE A 20 -26.79 2.32 -5.09
C ILE A 20 -25.97 1.24 -4.36
N MET A 21 -26.50 0.65 -3.29
CA MET A 21 -25.80 -0.40 -2.55
C MET A 21 -25.54 -1.65 -3.39
N VAL A 22 -26.47 -2.04 -4.25
CA VAL A 22 -26.26 -3.15 -5.19
C VAL A 22 -25.16 -2.82 -6.21
N VAL A 23 -25.11 -1.59 -6.72
CA VAL A 23 -24.06 -1.15 -7.64
C VAL A 23 -22.69 -1.14 -6.96
N LEU A 24 -22.61 -0.66 -5.71
CA LEU A 24 -21.36 -0.66 -4.94
C LEU A 24 -20.88 -2.08 -4.66
N ALA A 25 -21.76 -3.00 -4.27
CA ALA A 25 -21.42 -4.41 -4.09
C ALA A 25 -20.88 -5.04 -5.40
N ALA A 26 -21.51 -4.76 -6.54
CA ALA A 26 -21.04 -5.25 -7.84
C ALA A 26 -19.64 -4.71 -8.21
N LEU A 27 -19.38 -3.43 -7.93
CA LEU A 27 -18.07 -2.81 -8.15
C LEU A 27 -16.99 -3.40 -7.25
N GLN A 28 -17.31 -3.68 -5.98
CA GLN A 28 -16.37 -4.32 -5.05
C GLN A 28 -15.99 -5.72 -5.52
N VAL A 29 -16.98 -6.54 -5.92
CA VAL A 29 -16.71 -7.88 -6.47
C VAL A 29 -15.86 -7.79 -7.73
N TYR A 30 -16.18 -6.86 -8.64
CA TYR A 30 -15.37 -6.63 -9.84
C TYR A 30 -13.93 -6.21 -9.51
N ALA A 31 -13.74 -5.31 -8.55
CA ALA A 31 -12.41 -4.87 -8.11
C ALA A 31 -11.60 -6.03 -7.52
N VAL A 32 -12.20 -6.85 -6.66
CA VAL A 32 -11.54 -8.04 -6.08
C VAL A 32 -11.16 -9.05 -7.16
N VAL A 33 -12.07 -9.34 -8.11
CA VAL A 33 -11.78 -10.25 -9.23
C VAL A 33 -10.65 -9.69 -10.09
N LYS A 34 -10.69 -8.40 -10.43
CA LYS A 34 -9.62 -7.76 -11.20
C LYS A 34 -8.28 -7.75 -10.44
N LEU A 35 -8.27 -7.51 -9.14
CA LEU A 35 -7.07 -7.56 -8.30
C LEU A 35 -6.49 -8.98 -8.17
N ARG A 36 -7.33 -10.01 -8.28
CA ARG A 36 -6.90 -11.42 -8.29
C ARG A 36 -6.45 -11.88 -9.68
N SER A 37 -7.11 -11.43 -10.74
CA SER A 37 -6.86 -11.87 -12.12
C SER A 37 -5.78 -11.05 -12.83
N ALA A 38 -5.79 -9.73 -12.65
CA ALA A 38 -4.57 -8.97 -12.85
C ALA A 38 -3.74 -9.33 -11.63
N ASP A 39 -2.79 -10.24 -11.80
CA ASP A 39 -1.78 -10.53 -10.79
C ASP A 39 -1.00 -9.21 -10.58
N VAL A 40 -1.56 -8.29 -9.81
CA VAL A 40 -1.02 -6.94 -9.57
C VAL A 40 0.34 -7.01 -8.90
N ILE A 41 0.67 -8.19 -8.38
CA ILE A 41 1.94 -8.59 -7.83
C ILE A 41 2.73 -9.39 -8.89
N SER A 42 2.65 -8.95 -10.14
CA SER A 42 3.57 -9.46 -11.17
C SER A 42 4.96 -8.98 -10.79
N GLU A 43 5.81 -9.92 -10.41
CA GLU A 43 7.14 -9.62 -9.91
C GLU A 43 7.92 -8.75 -10.91
N ASP A 44 7.80 -9.09 -12.20
CA ASP A 44 8.42 -8.39 -13.32
C ASP A 44 7.94 -6.94 -13.49
N LYS A 45 6.65 -6.63 -13.27
CA LYS A 45 6.13 -5.27 -13.45
C LYS A 45 6.66 -4.34 -12.36
N ILE A 46 6.75 -4.85 -11.15
CA ILE A 46 7.29 -4.14 -9.99
C ILE A 46 8.78 -3.89 -10.19
N ILE A 47 9.54 -4.94 -10.54
CA ILE A 47 10.98 -4.83 -10.81
C ILE A 47 11.25 -3.82 -11.92
N ASN A 48 10.57 -3.95 -13.08
CA ASN A 48 10.75 -3.02 -14.21
C ASN A 48 10.42 -1.57 -13.85
N SER A 49 9.42 -1.36 -13.00
CA SER A 49 9.03 -0.01 -12.55
C SER A 49 10.08 0.57 -11.59
N LEU A 50 10.58 -0.25 -10.66
CA LEU A 50 11.66 0.13 -9.73
C LEU A 50 12.96 0.43 -10.47
N GLU A 51 13.36 -0.42 -11.43
CA GLU A 51 14.56 -0.21 -12.25
C GLU A 51 14.46 1.06 -13.08
N LYS A 52 13.29 1.32 -13.68
CA LYS A 52 13.06 2.55 -14.46
C LYS A 52 13.17 3.80 -13.60
N THR A 53 12.61 3.78 -12.39
CA THR A 53 12.71 4.89 -11.43
C THR A 53 14.14 5.06 -10.91
N PHE A 54 14.85 3.96 -10.68
CA PHE A 54 16.22 3.97 -10.19
C PHE A 54 17.21 4.54 -11.23
N ASN A 55 17.02 4.20 -12.50
CA ASN A 55 17.88 4.67 -13.59
C ASN A 55 17.65 6.15 -13.96
N ASP A 56 16.53 6.74 -13.51
CA ASP A 56 16.26 8.16 -13.71
C ASP A 56 16.94 8.99 -12.61
N THR A 57 18.01 9.72 -12.99
CA THR A 57 18.84 10.51 -12.07
C THR A 57 18.04 11.52 -11.25
N SER A 58 16.91 12.00 -11.77
CA SER A 58 16.04 12.96 -11.07
C SER A 58 15.26 12.35 -9.90
N GLN A 59 15.05 11.04 -9.91
CA GLN A 59 14.24 10.31 -8.92
C GLN A 59 15.09 9.59 -7.86
N ARG A 60 16.42 9.61 -8.00
CA ARG A 60 17.35 8.89 -7.10
C ARG A 60 17.29 9.40 -5.65
N GLU A 61 17.09 10.71 -5.47
CA GLU A 61 16.86 11.32 -4.15
C GLU A 61 15.59 10.78 -3.48
N THR A 62 14.50 10.66 -4.24
CA THR A 62 13.23 10.08 -3.76
C THR A 62 13.40 8.59 -3.44
N PHE A 63 14.30 7.91 -4.13
CA PHE A 63 14.61 6.50 -3.89
C PHE A 63 15.25 6.28 -2.51
N HIS A 64 16.15 7.16 -2.05
CA HIS A 64 16.73 7.06 -0.71
C HIS A 64 15.67 7.17 0.41
N VAL A 65 14.63 7.97 0.21
CA VAL A 65 13.50 8.06 1.14
C VAL A 65 12.70 6.76 1.13
N LEU A 66 12.50 6.18 -0.06
CA LEU A 66 11.81 4.90 -0.22
C LEU A 66 12.57 3.77 0.49
N GLU A 67 13.88 3.67 0.28
CA GLU A 67 14.76 2.70 0.94
C GLU A 67 14.71 2.80 2.46
N SER A 68 14.76 4.03 3.01
CA SER A 68 14.68 4.26 4.45
C SER A 68 13.31 3.90 5.03
N THR A 69 12.24 4.19 4.28
CA THR A 69 10.85 3.94 4.70
C THR A 69 10.49 2.46 4.66
N PHE A 70 10.88 1.76 3.59
CA PHE A 70 10.59 0.35 3.39
C PHE A 70 11.69 -0.57 3.91
N LYS A 71 12.81 -0.03 4.40
CA LYS A 71 13.96 -0.79 4.89
C LYS A 71 14.42 -1.81 3.84
N CYS A 72 14.66 -1.30 2.65
CA CYS A 72 15.09 -2.04 1.47
C CYS A 72 16.26 -1.35 0.77
N CYS A 73 16.97 -2.06 -0.10
CA CYS A 73 18.15 -1.54 -0.79
C CYS A 73 18.11 -1.83 -2.29
N GLY A 74 18.11 -0.78 -3.10
CA GLY A 74 18.10 -0.89 -4.55
C GLY A 74 16.86 -1.59 -5.12
N PRO A 75 16.68 -1.58 -6.45
CA PRO A 75 15.56 -2.25 -7.10
C PRO A 75 15.56 -3.77 -6.85
N THR A 76 16.70 -4.43 -7.00
CA THR A 76 16.85 -5.89 -6.83
C THR A 76 17.76 -6.28 -5.67
N GLY A 77 18.52 -5.33 -5.11
CA GLY A 77 19.41 -5.54 -3.98
C GLY A 77 20.55 -4.53 -3.95
N PRO A 78 21.53 -4.72 -3.04
CA PRO A 78 22.72 -3.89 -2.96
C PRO A 78 23.56 -3.91 -4.25
N ASP A 79 23.54 -5.02 -5.00
CA ASP A 79 24.26 -5.16 -6.28
C ASP A 79 23.77 -4.17 -7.35
N SER A 80 22.54 -3.66 -7.24
CA SER A 80 22.00 -2.67 -8.17
C SER A 80 22.78 -1.34 -8.18
N TYR A 81 23.56 -1.08 -7.12
CA TYR A 81 24.41 0.10 -7.01
C TYR A 81 25.82 -0.11 -7.58
N ASN A 82 26.18 -1.35 -7.92
CA ASN A 82 27.50 -1.68 -8.46
C ASN A 82 27.76 -0.94 -9.78
N GLY A 83 28.83 -0.15 -9.84
CA GLY A 83 29.18 0.68 -11.00
C GLY A 83 28.40 2.00 -11.11
N VAL A 84 27.53 2.32 -10.15
CA VAL A 84 26.83 3.62 -10.09
C VAL A 84 27.29 4.46 -8.89
N TYR A 85 27.58 3.83 -7.75
CA TYR A 85 28.25 4.46 -6.62
C TYR A 85 29.38 3.56 -6.12
N ASP A 86 30.49 4.18 -5.69
CA ASP A 86 31.62 3.46 -5.07
C ASP A 86 31.30 2.98 -3.65
N GLN A 87 30.28 3.56 -3.01
CA GLN A 87 29.83 3.22 -1.66
C GLN A 87 28.29 3.24 -1.60
N LEU A 88 27.71 2.28 -0.86
CA LEU A 88 26.27 2.18 -0.66
C LEU A 88 25.74 3.37 0.17
N PRO A 89 24.53 3.86 -0.13
CA PRO A 89 23.92 4.93 0.66
C PRO A 89 23.53 4.45 2.06
N PRO A 90 23.54 5.32 3.08
CA PRO A 90 23.20 4.94 4.45
C PRO A 90 21.73 4.50 4.62
N SER A 91 20.84 4.82 3.66
CA SER A 91 19.45 4.35 3.61
C SER A 91 19.33 2.82 3.43
N CYS A 92 20.36 2.19 2.87
CA CYS A 92 20.39 0.78 2.51
C CYS A 92 20.94 -0.13 3.63
N CYS A 93 21.58 0.41 4.67
CA CYS A 93 22.27 -0.38 5.69
C CYS A 93 21.34 -0.76 6.87
N VAL A 94 21.33 -2.03 7.29
CA VAL A 94 20.48 -2.56 8.39
C VAL A 94 20.97 -2.07 9.75
N ASN A 95 22.27 -2.20 9.98
CA ASN A 95 22.97 -1.65 11.12
C ASN A 95 23.96 -0.64 10.60
N ALA A 96 23.76 0.63 10.94
CA ALA A 96 24.77 1.64 10.78
C ALA A 96 25.88 1.39 11.83
N THR A 97 26.60 0.28 11.70
CA THR A 97 27.77 0.02 12.53
C THR A 97 28.85 0.99 12.09
N ILE A 98 29.18 1.93 12.97
CA ILE A 98 30.43 2.67 12.90
C ILE A 98 31.52 1.59 12.91
N MET A 99 32.16 1.33 11.77
CA MET A 99 33.45 0.66 11.83
C MET A 99 34.34 1.56 12.69
N PRO A 100 34.95 1.05 13.77
CA PRO A 100 36.01 1.77 14.43
C PRO A 100 37.15 1.87 13.41
N ASP A 101 37.23 3.01 12.74
CA ASP A 101 38.44 3.42 12.05
C ASP A 101 39.55 3.41 13.11
N LEU A 102 40.55 2.58 12.88
CA LEU A 102 41.76 2.58 13.67
C LEU A 102 42.43 3.94 13.43
N ASP A 103 42.44 4.74 14.49
CA ASP A 103 43.21 5.97 14.73
C ASP A 103 42.42 7.29 14.72
N ASN A 104 42.48 7.91 15.90
CA ASN A 104 42.11 9.28 16.27
C ASN A 104 40.64 9.73 16.24
N SER A 105 40.07 9.69 17.46
CA SER A 105 39.26 10.75 18.09
C SER A 105 38.45 11.64 17.13
N VAL A 106 37.23 11.22 16.82
CA VAL A 106 36.18 12.17 16.47
C VAL A 106 35.06 12.02 17.50
N VAL A 107 34.92 13.10 18.27
CA VAL A 107 33.82 13.42 19.15
C VAL A 107 32.47 13.14 18.47
N VAL A 108 31.61 12.41 19.17
CA VAL A 108 30.20 12.24 18.82
C VAL A 108 29.50 13.55 19.18
N ASP A 109 29.51 14.49 18.26
CA ASP A 109 28.65 15.66 18.29
C ASP A 109 28.20 15.96 16.85
N GLN A 110 26.89 16.07 16.67
CA GLN A 110 26.19 16.49 15.45
C GLN A 110 26.05 15.47 14.30
N ILE A 111 24.77 15.15 14.05
CA ILE A 111 24.14 14.72 12.80
C ILE A 111 24.93 15.20 11.56
N GLY A 112 25.61 14.30 10.86
CA GLY A 112 26.29 14.64 9.60
C GLY A 112 27.44 13.71 9.20
N SER A 113 27.11 12.70 8.40
CA SER A 113 27.95 12.18 7.31
C SER A 113 29.45 11.94 7.60
N LYS A 114 29.77 10.84 8.31
CA LYS A 114 31.09 10.19 8.23
C LYS A 114 30.88 8.76 7.72
N ALA A 115 31.54 8.43 6.61
CA ALA A 115 31.24 7.33 5.69
C ALA A 115 30.80 6.03 6.39
N LEU A 116 29.50 5.75 6.29
CA LEU A 116 28.89 4.49 6.69
C LEU A 116 28.98 3.52 5.51
N SER A 117 30.13 2.84 5.37
CA SER A 117 30.27 1.77 4.38
C SER A 117 29.64 0.49 4.92
N CYS A 118 28.42 0.15 4.49
CA CYS A 118 27.92 -1.21 4.67
C CYS A 118 28.34 -2.09 3.50
N SER A 119 28.78 -3.32 3.82
CA SER A 119 28.97 -4.37 2.83
C SER A 119 27.60 -4.84 2.32
N ALA A 120 27.58 -5.50 1.15
CA ALA A 120 26.36 -6.12 0.61
C ALA A 120 25.71 -7.10 1.61
N ASP A 121 26.51 -7.72 2.49
CA ASP A 121 26.04 -8.63 3.54
C ASP A 121 25.26 -7.94 4.69
N ASP A 122 25.53 -6.66 4.95
CA ASP A 122 24.89 -5.85 6.00
C ASP A 122 23.78 -4.92 5.44
N ALA A 123 23.48 -5.07 4.15
CA ALA A 123 22.46 -4.30 3.44
C ALA A 123 21.07 -4.92 3.60
N HIS A 124 20.05 -4.07 3.48
CA HIS A 124 18.67 -4.52 3.38
C HIS A 124 18.43 -5.31 2.07
N LEU A 125 17.40 -6.16 2.06
CA LEU A 125 17.00 -6.88 0.84
C LEU A 125 16.52 -5.93 -0.26
N GLY A 126 16.48 -6.42 -1.50
CA GLY A 126 15.97 -5.68 -2.65
C GLY A 126 14.55 -5.14 -2.44
N CYS A 127 14.31 -3.88 -2.84
CA CYS A 127 13.02 -3.23 -2.70
C CYS A 127 11.90 -3.96 -3.46
N SER A 128 12.22 -4.65 -4.55
CA SER A 128 11.24 -5.50 -5.25
C SER A 128 10.64 -6.57 -4.36
N THR A 129 11.47 -7.23 -3.53
CA THR A 129 11.04 -8.31 -2.64
C THR A 129 10.19 -7.76 -1.51
N VAL A 130 10.69 -6.73 -0.82
CA VAL A 130 9.96 -6.11 0.30
C VAL A 130 8.64 -5.50 -0.16
N MET A 131 8.64 -4.83 -1.31
CA MET A 131 7.42 -4.23 -1.88
C MET A 131 6.42 -5.30 -2.33
N MET A 132 6.88 -6.43 -2.86
CA MET A 132 5.98 -7.55 -3.15
C MET A 132 5.38 -8.17 -1.90
N GLU A 133 6.16 -8.37 -0.85
CA GLU A 133 5.63 -8.86 0.43
C GLU A 133 4.61 -7.90 1.02
N PHE A 134 4.90 -6.59 0.98
CA PHE A 134 3.96 -5.55 1.40
C PHE A 134 2.68 -5.58 0.55
N LEU A 135 2.78 -5.69 -0.77
CA LEU A 135 1.61 -5.78 -1.65
C LEU A 135 0.81 -7.06 -1.40
N LYS A 136 1.47 -8.20 -1.18
CA LYS A 136 0.79 -9.48 -0.83
C LYS A 136 0.01 -9.30 0.48
N MET A 137 0.64 -8.67 1.47
CA MET A 137 0.03 -8.36 2.74
C MET A 137 -1.17 -7.41 2.56
N VAL A 138 -0.99 -6.29 1.87
CA VAL A 138 -2.04 -5.28 1.64
C VAL A 138 -3.22 -5.87 0.86
N VAL A 139 -2.98 -6.59 -0.23
CA VAL A 139 -4.06 -7.21 -1.02
C VAL A 139 -4.83 -8.23 -0.19
N HIS A 140 -4.14 -9.00 0.66
CA HIS A 140 -4.80 -9.93 1.56
C HIS A 140 -5.70 -9.21 2.58
N TYR A 141 -5.19 -8.18 3.25
CA TYR A 141 -5.97 -7.40 4.23
C TYR A 141 -7.10 -6.59 3.59
N LEU A 142 -6.88 -6.00 2.41
CA LEU A 142 -7.93 -5.31 1.65
C LEU A 142 -9.04 -6.29 1.25
N GLY A 143 -8.68 -7.50 0.81
CA GLY A 143 -9.63 -8.57 0.51
C GLY A 143 -10.52 -8.90 1.71
N LEU A 144 -9.92 -9.04 2.90
CA LEU A 144 -10.67 -9.23 4.15
C LEU A 144 -11.60 -8.04 4.43
N GLY A 145 -11.11 -6.81 4.27
CA GLY A 145 -11.91 -5.59 4.46
C GLY A 145 -13.14 -5.54 3.56
N PHE A 146 -12.99 -5.89 2.27
CA PHE A 146 -14.12 -5.93 1.34
C PHE A 146 -15.20 -6.94 1.76
N ILE A 147 -14.82 -8.10 2.32
CA ILE A 147 -15.81 -9.09 2.81
C ILE A 147 -16.68 -8.48 3.91
N VAL A 148 -16.09 -7.72 4.83
CA VAL A 148 -16.83 -7.04 5.91
C VAL A 148 -17.77 -5.97 5.33
N VAL A 149 -17.30 -5.19 4.36
CA VAL A 149 -18.13 -4.15 3.71
C VAL A 149 -19.34 -4.79 3.01
N ILE A 150 -19.14 -5.87 2.26
CA ILE A 150 -20.23 -6.60 1.60
C ILE A 150 -21.26 -7.10 2.63
N ALA A 151 -20.82 -7.63 3.77
CA ALA A 151 -21.72 -8.07 4.82
C ALA A 151 -22.59 -6.93 5.37
N VAL A 152 -22.00 -5.75 5.59
CA VAL A 152 -22.73 -4.55 6.05
C VAL A 152 -23.69 -4.05 4.97
N GLU A 153 -23.30 -4.07 3.69
CA GLU A 153 -24.18 -3.70 2.57
C GLU A 153 -25.39 -4.63 2.46
N LEU A 154 -25.18 -5.94 2.62
CA LEU A 154 -26.28 -6.91 2.61
C LEU A 154 -27.27 -6.66 3.76
N LEU A 155 -26.77 -6.38 4.97
CA LEU A 155 -27.62 -6.02 6.10
C LEU A 155 -28.42 -4.73 5.81
N ALA A 156 -27.77 -3.72 5.22
CA ALA A 156 -28.43 -2.47 4.85
C ALA A 156 -29.53 -2.68 3.80
N ILE A 157 -29.31 -3.55 2.81
CA ILE A 157 -30.31 -3.90 1.80
C ILE A 157 -31.50 -4.61 2.45
N VAL A 158 -31.25 -5.60 3.32
CA VAL A 158 -32.33 -6.32 4.03
C VAL A 158 -33.16 -5.36 4.88
N LEU A 159 -32.51 -4.46 5.62
CA LEU A 159 -33.20 -3.44 6.42
C LEU A 159 -34.01 -2.49 5.53
N ALA A 160 -33.44 -2.03 4.42
CA ALA A 160 -34.15 -1.15 3.49
C ALA A 160 -35.39 -1.82 2.88
N LEU A 161 -35.30 -3.11 2.51
CA LEU A 161 -36.43 -3.88 1.99
C LEU A 161 -37.50 -4.14 3.06
N SER A 162 -37.09 -4.53 4.26
CA SER A 162 -38.02 -4.76 5.37
C SER A 162 -38.83 -3.49 5.72
N LEU A 163 -38.17 -2.33 5.81
CA LEU A 163 -38.81 -1.03 6.00
C LEU A 163 -39.73 -0.67 4.83
N SER A 164 -39.31 -0.95 3.60
CA SER A 164 -40.12 -0.69 2.40
C SER A 164 -41.40 -1.52 2.36
N CYS A 165 -41.35 -2.78 2.81
CA CYS A 165 -42.52 -3.65 2.96
C CYS A 165 -43.44 -3.22 4.10
N CYS A 166 -42.88 -2.73 5.22
CA CYS A 166 -43.66 -2.24 6.36
C CYS A 166 -44.40 -0.92 6.06
N ILE A 167 -43.87 -0.07 5.18
CA ILE A 167 -44.56 1.16 4.74
C ILE A 167 -45.65 0.78 3.72
N ALA A 168 -46.89 0.54 4.17
CA ALA A 168 -48.04 0.36 3.29
C ALA A 168 -48.29 1.64 2.44
N PRO A 169 -48.66 1.54 1.14
CA PRO A 169 -48.97 2.73 0.35
C PRO A 169 -50.22 3.40 0.93
N LYS A 170 -50.15 4.69 1.28
CA LYS A 170 -51.37 5.51 1.38
C LYS A 170 -51.92 5.66 -0.04
N THR A 171 -52.92 4.85 -0.38
CA THR A 171 -53.83 5.12 -1.50
C THR A 171 -54.53 6.44 -1.20
N GLY A 172 -54.10 7.49 -1.88
CA GLY A 172 -54.78 8.80 -1.96
C GLY A 172 -55.24 9.01 -3.38
#